data_AF-A0A520GSA4-F1
#
_entry.id   AF-A0A520GSA4-F1
#
_cell.length_a   1.000
_cell.length_b   1.000
_cell.length_c   1.000
_cell.angle_alpha   90.00
_cell.angle_beta   90.00
_cell.angle_gamma   90.00
#
_symmetry.space_group_name_H-M   'P 1'
#
loop_
_entity.id
_entity.type
_entity.pdbx_description
1 polymer ?
#
loop_
_entity_poly.entity_id
_entity_poly.type
_entity_poly.pdbx_seq_one_letter_code
_entity_poly.pdbx_strand_id
1 'polypeptide(L)'
;MNASSTPAADTSGVPSTPAATPSSALAAPFVEGLARHELRFQRCGACGAAQSLARHACTRCGGEALAWETARGTATLHAVTVVARAPSDGAQPAAGSVRAKRTSVRPSCTKKPAVTRSPMRSPA
;
A
#
# COMPACT_ATOMS: atom_id res chain seq x y z
N MET A 1 -57.58 -14.47 -1.41
CA MET A 1 -56.74 -13.81 -2.42
C MET A 1 -56.56 -12.37 -1.98
N ASN A 2 -55.52 -12.10 -1.19
CA ASN A 2 -55.08 -10.75 -0.88
C ASN A 2 -53.60 -10.80 -0.53
N ALA A 3 -52.84 -9.98 -1.27
CA ALA A 3 -51.44 -9.72 -1.03
C ALA A 3 -51.27 -8.99 0.32
N SER A 4 -50.26 -9.38 1.09
CA SER A 4 -49.73 -8.59 2.20
C SER A 4 -48.25 -8.92 2.38
N SER A 5 -47.44 -8.08 1.72
CA SER A 5 -46.19 -7.49 2.19
C SER A 5 -45.15 -8.35 2.90
N THR A 6 -44.00 -8.50 2.23
CA THR A 6 -42.68 -8.73 2.84
C THR A 6 -42.27 -7.55 3.73
N PRO A 7 -41.57 -7.79 4.84
CA PRO A 7 -40.49 -6.90 5.23
C PRO A 7 -39.14 -7.62 5.12
N ALA A 8 -38.23 -6.96 4.40
CA ALA A 8 -36.83 -7.30 4.34
C ALA A 8 -36.23 -7.20 5.76
N ALA A 9 -35.61 -8.29 6.22
CA ALA A 9 -34.80 -8.25 7.41
C ALA A 9 -33.57 -7.39 7.13
N ASP A 10 -33.56 -6.25 7.82
CA ASP A 10 -32.47 -5.36 8.13
C ASP A 10 -31.10 -6.07 8.13
N THR A 11 -30.23 -5.65 7.20
CA THR A 11 -28.79 -5.99 7.25
C THR A 11 -28.04 -4.75 7.72
N SER A 12 -28.40 -4.21 8.88
CA SER A 12 -27.63 -3.15 9.51
C SER A 12 -26.36 -3.72 10.14
N GLY A 13 -25.22 -3.42 9.53
CA GLY A 13 -23.93 -3.33 10.22
C GLY A 13 -23.02 -4.54 10.07
N VAL A 14 -22.15 -4.52 9.05
CA VAL A 14 -20.82 -5.10 9.21
C VAL A 14 -19.90 -3.98 9.68
N PRO A 15 -19.64 -3.81 11.00
CA PRO A 15 -18.55 -2.96 11.39
C PRO A 15 -17.23 -3.65 11.06
N SER A 16 -16.21 -2.83 10.96
CA SER A 16 -14.79 -3.18 11.05
C SER A 16 -14.15 -3.51 9.70
N THR A 17 -13.65 -2.44 9.08
CA THR A 17 -12.26 -2.39 8.61
C THR A 17 -11.43 -3.42 9.38
N PRO A 18 -10.86 -4.47 8.74
CA PRO A 18 -9.92 -5.31 9.45
C PRO A 18 -8.80 -4.37 9.87
N ALA A 19 -8.68 -4.13 11.18
CA ALA A 19 -7.52 -3.47 11.72
C ALA A 19 -6.34 -4.26 11.18
N ALA A 20 -5.58 -3.66 10.26
CA ALA A 20 -4.39 -4.27 9.72
C ALA A 20 -3.44 -4.42 10.92
N THR A 21 -3.47 -5.57 11.59
CA THR A 21 -2.60 -5.83 12.72
C THR A 21 -1.18 -5.68 12.16
N PRO A 22 -0.37 -4.74 12.67
CA PRO A 22 0.97 -4.57 12.14
C PRO A 22 1.71 -5.87 12.41
N SER A 23 1.98 -6.65 11.36
CA SER A 23 2.68 -7.94 11.48
C SER A 23 4.10 -7.76 12.01
N SER A 24 4.60 -6.53 12.05
CA SER A 24 5.84 -6.13 12.70
C SER A 24 5.73 -4.68 13.19
N ALA A 25 6.38 -4.37 14.32
CA ALA A 25 6.48 -3.01 14.84
C ALA A 25 7.12 -2.04 13.83
N LEU A 26 8.02 -2.54 12.98
CA LEU A 26 8.65 -1.77 11.91
C LEU A 26 7.64 -1.18 10.92
N ALA A 27 6.53 -1.89 10.67
CA ALA A 27 5.49 -1.44 9.74
C ALA A 27 4.46 -0.49 10.38
N ALA A 28 4.54 -0.23 11.69
CA ALA A 28 3.58 0.63 12.39
C ALA A 28 3.43 2.02 11.75
N PRO A 29 4.49 2.73 11.30
CA PRO A 29 4.32 4.03 10.65
C PRO A 29 3.52 3.97 9.35
N PHE A 30 3.64 2.88 8.60
CA PHE A 30 2.84 2.64 7.39
C PHE A 30 1.38 2.42 7.75
N VAL A 31 1.09 1.54 8.71
CA VAL A 31 -0.28 1.23 9.15
C VAL A 31 -0.98 2.46 9.73
N GLU A 32 -0.29 3.22 10.58
CA GLU A 32 -0.80 4.48 11.13
C GLU A 32 -1.06 5.53 10.05
N GLY A 33 -0.19 5.59 9.03
CA GLY A 33 -0.42 6.42 7.86
C GLY A 33 -1.71 6.02 7.13
N LEU A 34 -1.91 4.73 6.87
CA LEU A 34 -3.11 4.23 6.20
C LEU A 34 -4.40 4.58 6.96
N ALA A 35 -4.40 4.48 8.30
CA ALA A 35 -5.53 4.89 9.13
C ALA A 35 -5.88 6.38 9.00
N ARG A 36 -4.91 7.22 8.62
CA ARG A 36 -5.05 8.65 8.36
C ARG A 36 -5.18 9.00 6.88
N HIS A 37 -5.37 8.02 6.01
CA HIS A 37 -5.37 8.19 4.55
C HIS A 37 -4.05 8.76 3.98
N GLU A 38 -2.93 8.53 4.66
CA GLU A 38 -1.59 8.94 4.25
C GLU A 38 -0.76 7.74 3.81
N LEU A 39 -0.28 7.74 2.56
CA LEU A 39 0.68 6.72 2.11
C LEU A 39 2.10 7.10 2.58
N ARG A 40 2.58 6.45 3.63
CA ARG A 40 3.95 6.63 4.14
C ARG A 40 4.87 5.54 3.60
N PHE A 41 6.10 5.90 3.25
CA PHE A 41 7.11 4.95 2.77
C PHE A 41 8.50 5.33 3.28
N GLN A 42 9.45 4.41 3.24
CA GLN A 42 10.83 4.70 3.64
C GLN A 42 11.67 5.21 2.47
N ARG A 43 12.48 6.24 2.69
CA ARG A 43 13.52 6.70 1.77
C ARG A 43 14.89 6.56 2.42
N CYS A 44 15.85 6.01 1.67
CA CYS A 44 17.23 5.90 2.12
C CYS A 44 17.93 7.26 2.09
N GLY A 45 18.48 7.69 3.23
CA GLY A 45 19.29 8.89 3.36
C GLY A 45 20.63 8.82 2.63
N ALA A 46 21.21 7.62 2.48
CA ALA A 46 22.50 7.45 1.80
C ALA A 46 22.38 7.54 0.26
N CYS A 47 21.43 6.81 -0.33
CA CYS A 47 21.33 6.69 -1.80
C CYS A 47 20.04 7.25 -2.40
N GLY A 48 19.11 7.76 -1.58
CA GLY A 48 17.85 8.35 -2.00
C GLY A 48 16.79 7.35 -2.48
N ALA A 49 17.04 6.04 -2.42
CA ALA A 49 16.12 5.02 -2.91
C ALA A 49 14.87 4.88 -2.00
N ALA A 50 13.69 4.99 -2.60
CA ALA A 50 12.42 4.67 -1.95
C ALA A 50 12.23 3.16 -1.82
N GLN A 51 11.79 2.70 -0.65
CA GLN A 51 11.50 1.30 -0.36
C GLN A 51 10.00 1.01 -0.50
N SER A 52 9.66 -0.14 -1.08
CA SER A 52 8.27 -0.56 -1.30
C SER A 52 7.59 -1.20 -0.09
N LEU A 53 8.38 -1.58 0.91
CA LEU A 53 7.95 -2.22 2.16
C LEU A 53 8.74 -1.58 3.30
N ALA A 54 8.27 -1.79 4.53
CA ALA A 54 9.06 -1.48 5.71
C ALA A 54 10.29 -2.41 5.75
N ARG A 55 11.48 -1.82 5.87
CA ARG A 55 12.77 -2.51 5.83
C ARG A 55 13.71 -1.96 6.89
N HIS A 56 14.61 -2.83 7.36
CA HIS A 56 15.73 -2.44 8.22
C HIS A 56 16.91 -1.89 7.41
N ALA A 57 17.08 -2.34 6.16
CA ALA A 57 18.17 -1.92 5.29
C ALA A 57 17.69 -1.63 3.86
N CYS A 58 18.39 -0.73 3.18
CA CYS A 58 18.08 -0.33 1.81
C CYS A 58 18.37 -1.45 0.81
N THR A 59 17.37 -1.81 0.00
CA THR A 59 17.53 -2.82 -1.08
C THR A 59 18.51 -2.43 -2.18
N ARG A 60 18.87 -1.15 -2.29
CA ARG A 60 19.75 -0.63 -3.34
C ARG A 60 21.21 -0.53 -2.90
N CYS A 61 21.49 -0.23 -1.64
CA CYS A 61 22.86 0.03 -1.17
C CYS A 61 23.22 -0.64 0.16
N GLY A 62 22.30 -1.36 0.81
CA GLY A 62 22.51 -1.98 2.12
C GLY A 62 22.52 -1.03 3.32
N GLY A 63 22.52 0.29 3.09
CA GLY A 63 22.55 1.27 4.17
C GLY A 63 21.27 1.25 5.03
N GLU A 64 21.45 1.48 6.33
CA GLU A 64 20.39 1.43 7.35
C GLU A 64 19.75 2.79 7.65
N ALA A 65 20.33 3.86 7.09
CA ALA A 65 19.77 5.21 7.17
C ALA A 65 18.47 5.30 6.34
N LEU A 66 17.35 4.82 6.89
CA LEU A 66 16.02 4.85 6.30
C LEU A 66 15.12 5.80 7.09
N ALA A 67 14.60 6.84 6.42
CA ALA A 67 13.67 7.81 6.99
C ALA A 67 12.27 7.59 6.41
N TRP A 68 11.23 7.84 7.20
CA TRP A 68 9.84 7.80 6.74
C TRP A 68 9.44 9.12 6.08
N GLU A 69 8.79 9.05 4.93
CA GLU A 69 8.24 10.18 4.18
C GLU A 69 6.78 9.90 3.79
N THR A 70 5.96 10.95 3.79
CA THR A 70 4.58 10.88 3.28
C THR A 70 4.54 11.18 1.78
N ALA A 71 3.84 10.35 1.02
CA ALA A 71 3.65 10.57 -0.41
C ALA A 71 2.76 11.79 -0.67
N ARG A 72 3.04 12.52 -1.75
CA ARG A 72 2.32 13.74 -2.16
C ARG A 72 0.91 13.49 -2.75
N GLY A 73 0.46 12.23 -2.78
CA GLY A 73 -0.82 11.85 -3.40
C GLY A 73 -0.80 11.71 -4.92
N THR A 74 0.34 11.93 -5.59
CA THR A 74 0.49 11.75 -7.04
C THR A 74 1.35 10.54 -7.40
N ALA A 75 0.95 9.80 -8.44
CA ALA A 75 1.63 8.60 -8.88
C ALA A 75 1.34 8.26 -10.36
N THR A 76 2.17 7.38 -10.90
CA THR A 76 1.98 6.81 -12.24
C THR A 76 1.40 5.40 -12.13
N LEU A 77 0.38 5.10 -12.93
CA LEU A 77 -0.18 3.75 -13.05
C LEU A 77 0.72 2.90 -13.95
N HIS A 78 1.34 1.86 -13.38
CA HIS A 78 2.21 0.96 -14.15
C HIS A 78 1.48 -0.23 -14.74
N ALA A 79 0.51 -0.79 -14.03
CA ALA A 79 -0.28 -1.94 -14.49
C ALA A 79 -1.68 -1.92 -13.88
N VAL A 80 -2.62 -2.56 -14.58
CA VAL A 80 -3.99 -2.82 -14.12
C VAL A 80 -4.33 -4.27 -14.37
N THR A 81 -4.99 -4.90 -13.39
CA THR A 81 -5.58 -6.24 -13.53
C THR A 81 -7.06 -6.17 -13.15
N VAL A 82 -7.92 -6.83 -13.93
CA VAL A 82 -9.36 -6.95 -13.67
C VAL A 82 -9.65 -8.38 -13.21
N VAL A 83 -10.29 -8.52 -12.03
CA VAL A 83 -10.65 -9.83 -11.46
C VAL A 83 -12.12 -10.10 -11.78
N ALA A 84 -12.39 -11.06 -12.66
CA ALA A 84 -13.75 -11.37 -13.13
C ALA A 84 -14.50 -12.36 -12.20
N ARG A 85 -13.77 -13.20 -11.46
CA ARG A 85 -14.34 -14.13 -10.48
C ARG A 85 -13.52 -14.02 -9.20
N ALA A 86 -14.16 -13.55 -8.14
CA ALA A 86 -13.54 -13.49 -6.83
C ALA A 86 -13.57 -14.87 -6.16
N PRO A 87 -12.50 -15.28 -5.46
CA PRO A 87 -12.47 -16.53 -4.70
C PRO A 87 -13.25 -16.46 -3.38
N SER A 88 -13.62 -15.25 -2.92
CA SER A 88 -14.39 -15.01 -1.70
C SER A 88 -15.15 -13.69 -1.78
N ASP A 89 -16.18 -13.55 -0.94
CA ASP A 89 -17.07 -12.37 -0.93
C ASP A 89 -16.33 -11.07 -0.59
N GLY A 90 -15.33 -11.13 0.29
CA GLY A 90 -14.49 -9.97 0.63
C GLY A 90 -13.60 -9.47 -0.53
N ALA A 91 -13.54 -10.20 -1.64
CA ALA A 91 -12.79 -9.84 -2.84
C ALA A 91 -13.71 -9.60 -4.06
N GLN A 92 -15.03 -9.62 -3.87
CA GLN A 92 -15.98 -9.39 -4.96
C GLN A 92 -15.85 -7.96 -5.49
N PRO A 93 -15.83 -7.77 -6.83
CA PRO A 93 -15.99 -6.44 -7.39
C PRO A 93 -17.37 -5.93 -7.01
N ALA A 94 -17.45 -4.76 -6.39
CA ALA A 94 -18.72 -4.15 -5.99
C ALA A 94 -19.67 -4.07 -7.21
N ALA A 95 -20.80 -4.79 -7.14
CA ALA A 95 -21.75 -4.89 -8.23
C ALA A 95 -22.20 -3.50 -8.70
N GLY A 96 -22.09 -3.24 -10.01
CA GLY A 96 -22.55 -1.98 -10.62
C GLY A 96 -21.55 -0.83 -10.64
N SER A 97 -20.30 -1.02 -10.18
CA SER A 97 -19.23 -0.06 -10.41
C SER A 97 -18.06 -0.73 -11.13
N VAL A 98 -17.62 -0.18 -12.27
CA VAL A 98 -16.27 -0.48 -12.77
C VAL A 98 -15.29 0.18 -11.79
N ARG A 99 -15.08 -0.42 -10.62
CA ARG A 99 -14.05 0.01 -9.67
C ARG A 99 -12.73 -0.63 -10.05
N ALA A 100 -12.20 -0.11 -11.15
CA ALA A 100 -10.77 -0.10 -11.41
C ALA A 100 -10.06 0.41 -10.13
N LYS A 101 -8.91 -0.06 -9.69
CA LYS A 101 -7.78 -0.75 -10.33
C LYS A 101 -6.89 -1.17 -9.16
N ARG A 102 -6.36 -2.40 -9.13
CA ARG A 102 -5.15 -2.66 -8.32
C ARG A 102 -4.00 -1.95 -9.01
N THR A 103 -3.89 -0.65 -8.74
CA THR A 103 -2.86 0.22 -9.31
C THR A 103 -1.60 -0.03 -8.52
N SER A 104 -0.53 -0.49 -9.14
CA SER A 104 0.80 -0.32 -8.55
C SER A 104 1.14 1.16 -8.62
N VAL A 105 0.67 1.90 -7.61
CA VAL A 105 0.97 3.31 -7.39
C VAL A 105 2.41 3.33 -6.90
N ARG A 106 3.36 3.62 -7.79
CA ARG A 106 4.68 4.04 -7.34
C ARG A 106 4.57 5.55 -7.06
N PRO A 107 4.75 6.02 -5.81
CA PRO A 107 4.76 7.45 -5.56
C PRO A 107 5.79 8.07 -6.48
N SER A 108 5.45 9.21 -7.09
CA SER A 108 6.35 9.94 -7.97
C SER A 108 7.51 10.54 -7.15
N CYS A 109 8.41 9.67 -6.72
CA CYS A 109 9.70 10.07 -6.19
C CYS A 109 10.50 10.55 -7.39
N THR A 110 10.73 11.86 -7.46
CA THR A 110 11.69 12.46 -8.39
C THR A 110 12.96 11.61 -8.41
N LYS A 111 13.23 11.02 -9.56
CA LYS A 111 14.35 10.10 -9.79
C LYS A 111 15.62 10.94 -9.67
N LYS A 112 16.31 10.88 -8.53
CA LYS A 112 17.66 11.47 -8.41
C LYS A 112 18.58 10.71 -9.37
N PRO A 113 19.48 11.36 -10.12
CA PRO A 113 20.36 10.69 -11.08
C PRO A 113 21.17 9.59 -10.40
N ALA A 114 21.49 8.55 -11.18
CA ALA A 114 22.16 7.34 -10.73
C ALA A 114 23.51 7.68 -10.09
N VAL A 115 23.56 7.70 -8.76
CA VAL A 115 24.84 7.72 -8.02
C VAL A 115 25.52 6.37 -8.25
N THR A 116 26.68 6.42 -8.91
CA THR A 116 27.64 5.35 -9.16
C THR A 116 27.78 4.47 -7.92
N ARG A 117 27.67 3.14 -8.08
CA ARG A 117 27.92 2.19 -6.97
C ARG A 117 29.36 2.35 -6.52
N SER A 118 29.60 2.94 -5.35
CA SER A 118 30.90 2.80 -4.69
C SER A 118 31.14 1.32 -4.35
N PRO A 119 32.32 0.76 -4.65
CA PRO A 119 32.64 -0.61 -4.28
C PRO A 119 32.69 -0.72 -2.74
N MET A 120 32.07 -1.77 -2.22
CA MET A 120 32.16 -2.15 -0.80
C MET A 120 33.64 -2.38 -0.47
N ARG A 121 34.21 -1.52 0.38
CA ARG A 121 35.53 -1.76 0.96
C ARG A 121 35.31 -2.65 2.19
N SER A 122 35.66 -3.93 2.08
CA SER A 122 35.76 -4.83 3.23
C SER A 122 36.81 -4.28 4.22
N PRO A 123 36.56 -4.27 5.54
CA PRO A 123 37.63 -4.13 6.50
C PRO A 123 38.49 -5.40 6.52
N ALA A 124 39.79 -5.19 6.69
CA ALA A 124 40.86 -6.20 6.73
C ALA A 124 40.87 -6.97 8.06
#